data_AF-A0A6C0RAZ9-F1
#
_entry.id   AF-A0A6C0RAZ9-F1
#
_cell.length_a   1.000
_cell.length_b   1.000
_cell.length_c   1.000
_cell.angle_alpha   90.00
_cell.angle_beta   90.00
_cell.angle_gamma   90.00
#
_symmetry.space_group_name_H-M   'P 1'
#
loop_
_entity.id
_entity.type
_entity.pdbx_description
1 polymer ?
#
loop_
_entity_poly.entity_id
_entity_poly.type
_entity_poly.pdbx_seq_one_letter_code
_entity_poly.pdbx_strand_id
1 'polypeptide(L)'
;MYKNIIKITFISFLLIFMFSIKGYSQATTDFVFVESTVEDIQTLQQQFANNSQVYFNSNPKPALYVCGQMTDGQTVNHLFIYVPTEPGVLKFGSGDVTSSNLNEHANDLAFLAEHVNGSIIIRSGDVFSGSAGESFKGKLEALTGLSIFMEENPQPFSK
;
A
#
# COMPACT_ATOMS: atom_id res chain seq x y z
N MET A 1 -46.94 -40.04 51.25
CA MET A 1 -45.54 -39.55 51.24
C MET A 1 -45.08 -39.56 49.77
N TYR A 2 -45.41 -38.52 49.01
CA TYR A 2 -45.08 -38.39 47.58
C TYR A 2 -44.03 -37.29 47.42
N LYS A 3 -42.79 -37.70 47.10
CA LYS A 3 -41.73 -36.83 46.58
C LYS A 3 -41.78 -36.92 45.07
N ASN A 4 -42.02 -35.80 44.39
CA ASN A 4 -41.60 -35.61 43.00
C ASN A 4 -41.38 -34.11 42.76
N ILE A 5 -40.09 -33.76 42.69
CA ILE A 5 -39.58 -32.43 42.37
C ILE A 5 -39.25 -32.45 40.87
N ILE A 6 -39.97 -31.66 40.09
CA ILE A 6 -39.87 -31.46 38.64
C ILE A 6 -40.24 -29.98 38.46
N LYS A 7 -39.55 -29.08 37.77
CA LYS A 7 -38.36 -29.07 36.90
C LYS A 7 -37.80 -27.64 37.00
N ILE A 8 -36.48 -27.51 36.91
CA ILE A 8 -35.78 -26.22 36.76
C ILE A 8 -36.11 -25.66 35.37
N THR A 9 -36.87 -24.58 35.30
CA THR A 9 -37.06 -23.83 34.06
C THR A 9 -35.93 -22.81 33.95
N PHE A 10 -34.92 -23.17 33.16
CA PHE A 10 -33.82 -22.31 32.77
C PHE A 10 -34.37 -21.26 31.78
N ILE A 11 -34.64 -20.04 32.25
CA ILE A 11 -35.09 -18.95 31.37
C ILE A 11 -33.89 -18.06 31.04
N SER A 12 -33.53 -18.15 29.77
CA SER A 12 -32.62 -17.35 28.97
C SER A 12 -32.45 -15.89 29.40
N PHE A 13 -31.20 -15.45 29.50
CA PHE A 13 -30.82 -14.05 29.27
C PHE A 13 -29.46 -14.00 28.57
N LEU A 14 -29.40 -14.51 27.33
CA LEU A 14 -28.29 -14.21 26.42
C LEU A 14 -28.63 -12.89 25.72
N LEU A 15 -28.29 -11.78 26.37
CA LEU A 15 -28.25 -10.46 25.74
C LEU A 15 -27.05 -10.45 24.77
N ILE A 16 -27.29 -10.90 23.55
CA ILE A 16 -26.39 -10.62 22.43
C ILE A 16 -26.53 -9.11 22.19
N PHE A 17 -25.60 -8.34 22.75
CA PHE A 17 -25.35 -7.00 22.25
C PHE A 17 -24.89 -7.16 20.79
N MET A 18 -25.85 -7.10 19.87
CA MET A 18 -25.57 -6.72 18.50
C MET A 18 -25.14 -5.25 18.56
N PHE A 19 -23.87 -5.03 18.92
CA PHE A 19 -23.19 -3.80 18.55
C PHE A 19 -23.30 -3.74 17.03
N SER A 20 -24.24 -2.93 16.57
CA SER A 20 -24.21 -2.40 15.22
C SER A 20 -22.91 -1.60 15.13
N ILE A 21 -21.83 -2.28 14.76
CA ILE A 21 -20.63 -1.63 14.27
C ILE A 21 -21.13 -0.97 12.99
N LYS A 22 -21.53 0.29 13.09
CA LYS A 22 -21.62 1.16 11.93
C LYS A 22 -20.19 1.22 11.41
N GLY A 23 -19.85 0.27 10.54
CA GLY A 23 -18.61 0.30 9.79
C GLY A 23 -18.64 1.62 9.03
N TYR A 24 -17.94 2.62 9.55
CA TYR A 24 -17.54 3.73 8.73
C TYR A 24 -16.70 3.10 7.65
N SER A 25 -17.27 2.95 6.45
CA SER A 25 -16.48 2.68 5.27
C SER A 25 -15.51 3.84 5.17
N GLN A 26 -14.26 3.64 5.59
CA GLN A 26 -13.21 4.59 5.29
C GLN A 26 -13.25 4.77 3.78
N ALA A 27 -13.36 6.01 3.34
CA ALA A 27 -13.28 6.31 1.93
C ALA A 27 -11.92 5.80 1.45
N THR A 28 -11.93 4.80 0.57
CA THR A 28 -10.71 4.31 -0.06
C THR A 28 -10.23 5.37 -1.02
N THR A 29 -9.00 5.84 -0.84
CA THR A 29 -8.41 6.88 -1.70
C THR A 29 -7.14 6.37 -2.34
N ASP A 30 -6.85 6.86 -3.54
CA ASP A 30 -5.52 6.71 -4.12
C ASP A 30 -4.50 7.50 -3.29
N PHE A 31 -3.25 7.06 -3.33
CA PHE A 31 -2.13 7.73 -2.69
C PHE A 31 -0.95 7.81 -3.65
N VAL A 32 -0.18 8.89 -3.59
CA VAL A 32 0.97 9.11 -4.46
C VAL A 32 2.23 9.32 -3.63
N PHE A 33 3.26 8.54 -3.91
CA PHE A 33 4.62 8.75 -3.44
C PHE A 33 5.46 9.34 -4.57
N VAL A 34 6.18 10.43 -4.30
CA VAL A 34 7.08 11.05 -5.26
C VAL A 34 8.48 11.14 -4.67
N GLU A 35 9.44 10.45 -5.27
CA GLU A 35 10.84 10.53 -4.89
C GLU A 35 11.46 11.89 -5.31
N SER A 36 12.33 12.42 -4.46
CA SER A 36 13.01 13.72 -4.69
C SER A 36 13.88 13.76 -5.95
N THR A 37 14.32 12.59 -6.43
CA THR A 37 15.25 12.45 -7.56
C THR A 37 14.54 12.32 -8.91
N VAL A 38 13.20 12.37 -8.95
CA VAL A 38 12.44 12.38 -10.21
C VAL A 38 12.75 13.65 -11.00
N GLU A 39 13.01 13.51 -12.31
CA GLU A 39 13.47 14.60 -13.19
C GLU A 39 12.49 15.79 -13.23
N ASP A 40 11.18 15.53 -13.26
CA ASP A 40 10.14 16.55 -13.36
C ASP A 40 9.50 16.92 -12.00
N ILE A 41 10.26 16.78 -10.90
CA ILE A 41 9.79 17.03 -9.52
C ILE A 41 9.08 18.38 -9.34
N GLN A 42 9.59 19.45 -9.96
CA GLN A 42 8.98 20.79 -9.86
C GLN A 42 7.60 20.84 -10.51
N THR A 43 7.43 20.16 -11.65
CA THR A 43 6.15 20.04 -12.35
C THR A 43 5.17 19.23 -11.50
N LEU A 44 5.62 18.11 -10.92
CA LEU A 44 4.78 17.28 -10.05
C LEU A 44 4.34 18.04 -8.78
N GLN A 45 5.24 18.84 -8.19
CA GLN A 45 4.92 19.70 -7.04
C GLN A 45 3.84 20.74 -7.38
N GLN A 46 3.89 21.32 -8.57
CA GLN A 46 2.86 22.25 -9.04
C GLN A 46 1.54 21.53 -9.32
N GLN A 47 1.59 20.38 -9.99
CA GLN A 47 0.42 19.58 -10.35
C GLN A 47 -0.35 19.09 -9.11
N PHE A 48 0.38 18.63 -8.09
CA PHE A 48 -0.22 18.08 -6.87
C PHE A 48 -0.23 19.08 -5.71
N ALA A 49 -0.12 20.38 -6.00
CA ALA A 49 -0.14 21.41 -4.98
C ALA A 49 -1.41 21.30 -4.11
N ASN A 50 -1.22 21.25 -2.79
CA ASN A 50 -2.27 21.11 -1.77
C ASN A 50 -3.04 19.78 -1.77
N ASN A 51 -2.57 18.74 -2.47
CA ASN A 51 -3.16 17.42 -2.38
C ASN A 51 -2.59 16.64 -1.18
N SER A 52 -3.43 16.39 -0.17
CA SER A 52 -3.04 15.70 1.08
C SER A 52 -2.69 14.21 0.90
N GLN A 53 -2.99 13.64 -0.26
CA GLN A 53 -2.75 12.24 -0.61
C GLN A 53 -1.46 12.07 -1.42
N VAL A 54 -0.68 13.15 -1.57
CA VAL A 54 0.60 13.14 -2.28
C VAL A 54 1.71 13.43 -1.29
N TYR A 55 2.67 12.50 -1.20
CA TYR A 55 3.85 12.62 -0.37
C TYR A 55 5.09 12.82 -1.23
N PHE A 56 5.74 13.98 -1.07
CA PHE A 56 7.04 14.27 -1.67
C PHE A 56 8.14 13.83 -0.71
N ASN A 57 8.81 12.73 -1.04
CA ASN A 57 9.87 12.17 -0.21
C ASN A 57 11.11 13.07 -0.23
N SER A 58 11.46 13.56 0.95
CA SER A 58 12.72 14.23 1.26
C SER A 58 13.42 13.56 2.45
N ASN A 59 12.92 12.40 2.88
CA ASN A 59 13.36 11.72 4.07
C ASN A 59 14.63 10.91 3.75
N PRO A 60 15.68 10.99 4.58
CA PRO A 60 16.89 10.19 4.38
C PRO A 60 16.69 8.69 4.69
N LYS A 61 15.55 8.29 5.26
CA LYS A 61 15.23 6.89 5.55
C LYS A 61 14.96 6.08 4.26
N PRO A 62 15.04 4.74 4.32
CA PRO A 62 14.69 3.87 3.20
C PRO A 62 13.30 4.19 2.65
N ALA A 63 13.17 4.34 1.33
CA ALA A 63 11.94 4.83 0.72
C ALA A 63 10.75 3.88 0.94
N LEU A 64 10.97 2.56 0.92
CA LEU A 64 9.91 1.58 1.17
C LEU A 64 9.39 1.65 2.62
N TYR A 65 10.27 1.86 3.60
CA TYR A 65 9.87 2.17 4.97
C TYR A 65 8.99 3.43 5.00
N VAL A 66 9.40 4.50 4.32
CA VAL A 66 8.63 5.75 4.27
C VAL A 66 7.26 5.54 3.60
N CYS A 67 7.20 4.75 2.52
CA CYS A 67 5.95 4.37 1.86
C CYS A 67 5.00 3.66 2.81
N GLY A 68 5.49 2.70 3.60
CA GLY A 68 4.68 2.05 4.61
C GLY A 68 4.17 3.02 5.68
N GLN A 69 5.05 3.88 6.21
CA GLN A 69 4.68 4.83 7.26
C GLN A 69 3.66 5.88 6.81
N MET A 70 3.71 6.35 5.55
CA MET A 70 2.74 7.32 5.06
C MET A 70 1.34 6.70 4.83
N THR A 71 1.27 5.38 4.61
CA THR A 71 0.00 4.66 4.44
C THR A 71 -0.58 4.16 5.76
N ASP A 72 0.15 4.26 6.87
CA ASP A 72 -0.31 3.82 8.19
C ASP A 72 -1.60 4.54 8.61
N GLY A 73 -2.59 3.75 9.03
CA GLY A 73 -3.93 4.23 9.39
C GLY A 73 -4.80 4.71 8.21
N GLN A 74 -4.32 4.60 6.97
CA GLN A 74 -5.08 4.88 5.75
C GLN A 74 -5.59 3.58 5.11
N THR A 75 -6.67 3.68 4.35
CA THR A 75 -7.10 2.61 3.44
C THR A 75 -6.82 3.06 2.02
N VAL A 76 -5.68 2.64 1.47
CA VAL A 76 -5.24 3.05 0.13
C VAL A 76 -5.84 2.13 -0.92
N ASN A 77 -6.49 2.71 -1.94
CA ASN A 77 -6.95 1.94 -3.09
C ASN A 77 -5.76 1.59 -3.99
N HIS A 78 -5.18 2.60 -4.64
CA HIS A 78 -3.97 2.44 -5.42
C HIS A 78 -2.83 3.28 -4.85
N LEU A 79 -1.64 2.69 -4.76
CA LEU A 79 -0.41 3.43 -4.48
C LEU A 79 0.31 3.70 -5.80
N PHE A 80 0.47 4.96 -6.13
CA PHE A 80 1.26 5.42 -7.26
C PHE A 80 2.67 5.81 -6.79
N ILE A 81 3.70 5.29 -7.44
CA ILE A 81 5.11 5.54 -7.10
C ILE A 81 5.78 6.24 -8.27
N TYR A 82 6.18 7.48 -8.06
CA TYR A 82 6.96 8.28 -8.99
C TYR A 82 8.41 8.24 -8.53
N VAL A 83 9.24 7.48 -9.24
CA VAL A 83 10.66 7.28 -8.93
C VAL A 83 11.42 7.06 -10.24
N PRO A 84 12.68 7.50 -10.38
CA PRO A 84 13.48 7.11 -11.54
C PRO A 84 13.66 5.59 -11.59
N THR A 85 13.65 5.04 -12.81
CA THR A 85 13.73 3.58 -13.03
C THR A 85 14.77 3.21 -14.07
N GLU A 86 15.18 1.95 -14.02
CA GLU A 86 15.79 1.19 -15.09
C GLU A 86 15.18 -0.22 -15.08
N PRO A 87 15.38 -1.06 -16.11
CA PRO A 87 14.89 -2.43 -16.10
C PRO A 87 15.34 -3.23 -14.86
N GLY A 88 14.38 -3.54 -13.98
CA GLY A 88 14.58 -4.26 -12.72
C GLY A 88 15.05 -3.43 -11.53
N VAL A 89 15.02 -2.10 -11.63
CA VAL A 89 15.56 -1.18 -10.60
C VAL A 89 14.62 0.01 -10.33
N LEU A 90 14.38 0.28 -9.05
CA LEU A 90 13.79 1.54 -8.56
C LEU A 90 14.88 2.35 -7.87
N LYS A 91 15.10 3.60 -8.29
CA LYS A 91 16.21 4.43 -7.82
C LYS A 91 15.76 5.46 -6.79
N PHE A 92 15.88 5.12 -5.51
CA PHE A 92 15.57 6.06 -4.44
C PHE A 92 16.81 6.81 -3.97
N GLY A 93 16.64 8.02 -3.44
CA GLY A 93 17.75 8.76 -2.84
C GLY A 93 18.42 8.03 -1.66
N SER A 94 17.70 7.12 -1.01
CA SER A 94 18.20 6.25 0.07
C SER A 94 18.87 4.96 -0.42
N GLY A 95 18.88 4.68 -1.72
CA GLY A 95 19.47 3.51 -2.33
C GLY A 95 18.55 2.84 -3.35
N ASP A 96 19.16 2.05 -4.24
CA ASP A 96 18.42 1.33 -5.28
C ASP A 96 17.73 0.10 -4.71
N VAL A 97 16.49 -0.13 -5.14
CA VAL A 97 15.75 -1.37 -4.87
C VAL A 97 15.76 -2.22 -6.12
N THR A 98 16.23 -3.47 -5.96
CA THR A 98 16.50 -4.41 -7.04
C THR A 98 16.07 -5.82 -6.63
N SER A 99 16.06 -6.75 -7.58
CA SER A 99 15.81 -8.17 -7.29
C SER A 99 16.77 -8.78 -6.27
N SER A 100 18.01 -8.28 -6.13
CA SER A 100 19.02 -8.87 -5.24
C SER A 100 18.87 -8.46 -3.79
N ASN A 101 18.38 -7.24 -3.52
CA ASN A 101 18.23 -6.72 -2.16
C ASN A 101 16.77 -6.62 -1.71
N LEU A 102 15.79 -6.98 -2.55
CA LEU A 102 14.38 -6.83 -2.20
C LEU A 102 13.97 -7.55 -0.91
N ASN A 103 14.59 -8.69 -0.60
CA ASN A 103 14.34 -9.43 0.63
C ASN A 103 14.76 -8.66 1.89
N GLU A 104 15.71 -7.73 1.79
CA GLU A 104 16.11 -6.86 2.89
C GLU A 104 14.99 -5.87 3.27
N HIS A 105 14.07 -5.62 2.33
CA HIS A 105 12.89 -4.76 2.49
C HIS A 105 11.59 -5.54 2.72
N ALA A 106 11.65 -6.86 2.94
CA ALA A 106 10.45 -7.70 3.03
C ALA A 106 9.47 -7.23 4.12
N ASN A 107 9.98 -6.76 5.27
CA ASN A 107 9.12 -6.24 6.34
C ASN A 107 8.44 -4.92 5.95
N ASP A 108 9.17 -4.02 5.30
CA ASP A 108 8.62 -2.74 4.83
C ASP A 108 7.55 -2.97 3.74
N LEU A 109 7.80 -3.93 2.83
CA LEU A 109 6.87 -4.32 1.77
C LEU A 109 5.61 -4.99 2.32
N ALA A 110 5.75 -5.87 3.31
CA ALA A 110 4.61 -6.50 3.98
C ALA A 110 3.76 -5.45 4.70
N PHE A 111 4.41 -4.55 5.45
CA PHE A 111 3.71 -3.46 6.15
C PHE A 111 3.01 -2.51 5.17
N LEU A 112 3.64 -2.20 4.04
CA LEU A 112 2.99 -1.43 2.97
C LEU A 112 1.76 -2.16 2.42
N ALA A 113 1.86 -3.47 2.19
CA ALA A 113 0.78 -4.27 1.64
C ALA A 113 -0.44 -4.39 2.56
N GLU A 114 -0.26 -4.27 3.88
CA GLU A 114 -1.38 -4.23 4.84
C GLU A 114 -2.29 -3.01 4.64
N HIS A 115 -1.81 -1.95 4.00
CA HIS A 115 -2.52 -0.68 3.84
C HIS A 115 -3.00 -0.39 2.42
N VAL A 116 -2.56 -1.19 1.43
CA VAL A 116 -2.91 -1.02 0.02
C VAL A 116 -3.84 -2.16 -0.41
N ASN A 117 -5.09 -1.85 -0.71
CA ASN A 117 -6.11 -2.84 -1.07
C ASN A 117 -6.10 -3.20 -2.56
N GLY A 118 -5.71 -2.27 -3.42
CA GLY A 118 -5.76 -2.43 -4.87
C GLY A 118 -4.41 -2.82 -5.45
N SER A 119 -3.69 -1.85 -5.98
CA SER A 119 -2.48 -2.12 -6.76
C SER A 119 -1.41 -1.06 -6.54
N ILE A 120 -0.16 -1.45 -6.80
CA ILE A 120 0.96 -0.51 -6.86
C ILE A 120 1.21 -0.19 -8.34
N ILE A 121 1.21 1.09 -8.69
CA ILE A 121 1.47 1.57 -10.05
C ILE A 121 2.76 2.39 -10.02
N ILE A 122 3.77 1.92 -10.75
CA ILE A 122 5.07 2.59 -10.84
C ILE A 122 5.08 3.45 -12.11
N ARG A 123 5.38 4.74 -11.98
CA ARG A 123 5.59 5.60 -13.15
C ARG A 123 6.89 5.20 -13.85
N SER A 124 6.78 4.49 -14.95
CA SER A 124 7.92 3.99 -15.72
C SER A 124 7.49 3.52 -17.11
N GLY A 125 8.41 3.63 -18.07
CA GLY A 125 8.26 3.02 -19.40
C GLY A 125 8.89 1.63 -19.52
N ASP A 126 9.77 1.24 -18.58
CA ASP A 126 10.67 0.11 -18.80
C ASP A 126 11.06 -0.72 -17.57
N VAL A 127 10.65 -0.36 -16.35
CA VAL A 127 11.10 -1.02 -15.11
C VAL A 127 10.84 -2.53 -15.08
N PHE A 128 9.79 -3.01 -15.75
CA PHE A 128 9.47 -4.43 -15.86
C PHE A 128 9.87 -5.05 -17.19
N SER A 129 10.69 -4.37 -18.00
CA SER A 129 11.14 -4.87 -19.29
C SER A 129 12.30 -5.87 -19.16
N GLY A 130 12.29 -6.88 -20.02
CA GLY A 130 13.32 -7.92 -20.08
C GLY A 130 13.34 -8.82 -18.85
N SER A 131 14.27 -9.77 -18.83
CA SER A 131 14.33 -10.79 -17.77
C SER A 131 14.60 -10.22 -16.38
N ALA A 132 15.39 -9.15 -16.28
CA ALA A 132 15.66 -8.45 -15.01
C ALA A 132 14.38 -7.79 -14.46
N GLY A 133 13.64 -7.08 -15.32
CA GLY A 133 12.38 -6.43 -14.96
C GLY A 133 11.29 -7.43 -14.59
N GLU A 134 11.13 -8.51 -15.36
CA GLU A 134 10.17 -9.59 -15.08
C GLU A 134 10.47 -10.28 -13.74
N SER A 135 11.74 -10.62 -13.48
CA SER A 135 12.17 -11.19 -12.20
C SER A 135 11.89 -10.23 -11.04
N PHE A 136 12.13 -8.93 -11.25
CA PHE A 136 11.90 -7.91 -10.23
C PHE A 136 10.41 -7.76 -9.90
N LYS A 137 9.56 -7.67 -10.93
CA LYS A 137 8.10 -7.64 -10.79
C LYS A 137 7.59 -8.86 -10.03
N GLY A 138 7.99 -10.06 -10.46
CA GLY A 138 7.53 -11.30 -9.84
C GLY A 138 7.92 -11.40 -8.36
N LYS A 139 9.10 -10.91 -7.98
CA LYS A 139 9.52 -10.86 -6.57
C LYS A 139 8.74 -9.82 -5.75
N LEU A 140 8.48 -8.64 -6.30
CA LEU A 140 7.65 -7.63 -5.64
C LEU A 140 6.23 -8.15 -5.40
N GLU A 141 5.61 -8.74 -6.42
CA GLU A 141 4.26 -9.33 -6.31
C GLU A 141 4.23 -10.49 -5.32
N ALA A 142 5.28 -11.33 -5.29
CA ALA A 142 5.38 -12.43 -4.32
C ALA A 142 5.54 -11.95 -2.86
N LEU A 143 6.28 -10.87 -2.61
CA LEU A 143 6.50 -10.33 -1.26
C LEU A 143 5.32 -9.51 -0.74
N THR A 144 4.60 -8.81 -1.62
CA THR A 144 3.47 -7.95 -1.25
C THR A 144 2.12 -8.65 -1.35
N GLY A 145 1.99 -9.66 -2.21
CA GLY A 145 0.68 -10.23 -2.58
C GLY A 145 -0.20 -9.29 -3.41
N LEU A 146 0.32 -8.13 -3.83
CA LEU A 146 -0.41 -7.14 -4.61
C LEU A 146 -0.13 -7.29 -6.10
N SER A 147 -1.08 -6.84 -6.93
CA SER A 147 -0.82 -6.63 -8.35
C SER A 147 0.02 -5.37 -8.54
N ILE A 148 1.06 -5.46 -9.38
CA ILE A 148 1.98 -4.35 -9.62
C ILE A 148 2.04 -4.06 -11.11
N PHE A 149 1.90 -2.79 -11.46
CA PHE A 149 1.87 -2.32 -12.84
C PHE A 149 2.93 -1.23 -13.06
N MET A 150 3.37 -1.09 -14.31
CA MET A 150 4.10 0.09 -14.75
C MET A 150 3.26 0.86 -15.76
N GLU A 151 3.23 2.17 -15.63
CA GLU A 151 2.55 3.07 -16.55
C GLU A 151 3.43 4.29 -16.79
N GLU A 152 3.53 4.77 -18.03
CA GLU A 152 4.38 5.92 -18.34
C GLU A 152 3.80 7.23 -17.77
N ASN A 153 2.47 7.34 -17.78
CA ASN A 153 1.74 8.56 -17.38
C ASN A 153 0.51 8.23 -16.51
N PRO A 154 0.71 7.64 -15.31
CA PRO A 154 -0.40 7.28 -14.45
C PRO A 154 -1.22 8.51 -14.04
N GLN A 155 -2.54 8.32 -13.95
CA GLN A 155 -3.50 9.37 -13.59
C GLN A 155 -4.16 9.04 -12.24
N PRO A 156 -3.49 9.33 -11.10
CA PRO A 156 -4.09 9.14 -9.79
C PRO A 156 -5.31 10.03 -9.61
N PHE A 157 -6.25 9.60 -8.75
CA PHE A 157 -7.46 10.36 -8.39
C PHE A 157 -8.49 10.53 -9.51
N SER A 158 -8.40 9.72 -10.57
CA SER A 158 -9.39 9.67 -11.63
C SER A 158 -10.72 9.14 -11.05
N LYS A 159 -11.81 9.89 -11.27
CA LYS A 159 -13.16 9.54 -10.80
C LYS A 159 -13.91 8.65 -11.78
#